data_AF-A0A2V5Q9U6-F1
#
_entry.id   AF-A0A2V5Q9U6-F1
#
_cell.length_a   1.000
_cell.length_b   1.000
_cell.length_c   1.000
_cell.angle_alpha   90.00
_cell.angle_beta   90.00
_cell.angle_gamma   90.00
#
_symmetry.space_group_name_H-M   'P 1'
#
loop_
_entity.id
_entity.type
_entity.pdbx_description
1 polymer ?
#
loop_
_entity_poly.entity_id
_entity_poly.type
_entity_poly.pdbx_seq_one_letter_code
_entity_poly.pdbx_strand_id
1 'polypeptide(L)'
;DKLDFEEENKKVVEKGGKPAEAVPVLLGITKASLETDSFISAASFQDTTRVLTEAATLGKVDKLRGFKENVIMGHLIPAGTGFPEHRQIKLVEKGEPIGAPVMEEAEPQPAIG
;
A
#
# COMPACT_ATOMS: atom_id res chain seq x y z
N ASP A 1 -11.51 7.96 -6.43
CA ASP A 1 -11.71 6.86 -7.41
C ASP A 1 -13.21 6.47 -7.50
N LYS A 2 -13.60 5.61 -8.46
CA LYS A 2 -14.93 4.97 -8.53
C LYS A 2 -15.27 4.22 -7.25
N LEU A 3 -14.29 3.51 -6.66
CA LEU A 3 -14.50 2.75 -5.42
C LEU A 3 -14.85 3.68 -4.25
N ASP A 4 -14.13 4.80 -4.10
CA ASP A 4 -14.44 5.78 -3.05
C ASP A 4 -15.81 6.43 -3.25
N PHE A 5 -16.18 6.69 -4.51
CA PHE A 5 -17.51 7.21 -4.85
C PHE A 5 -18.63 6.25 -4.44
N GLU A 6 -18.47 4.96 -4.73
CA GLU A 6 -19.44 3.93 -4.32
C GLU A 6 -19.50 3.77 -2.80
N GLU A 7 -18.34 3.79 -2.11
CA GLU A 7 -18.27 3.71 -0.65
C GLU A 7 -18.95 4.91 0.03
N GLU A 8 -18.70 6.12 -0.46
CA GLU A 8 -19.30 7.34 0.11
C GLU A 8 -20.80 7.41 -0.16
N ASN A 9 -21.24 7.03 -1.37
CA ASN A 9 -22.67 6.93 -1.68
C ASN A 9 -23.38 5.93 -0.77
N LYS A 10 -22.75 4.79 -0.45
CA LYS A 10 -23.32 3.83 0.49
C LYS A 10 -23.54 4.45 1.87
N LYS A 11 -22.55 5.20 2.39
CA LYS A 11 -22.67 5.91 3.69
C LYS A 11 -23.78 6.97 3.67
N VAL A 12 -23.95 7.69 2.57
CA VAL A 12 -24.99 8.70 2.42
C VAL A 12 -26.39 8.06 2.44
N VAL A 13 -26.56 6.95 1.72
CA VAL A 13 -27.83 6.20 1.69
C VAL A 13 -28.16 5.63 3.06
N GLU A 14 -27.19 5.08 3.79
CA GLU A 14 -27.38 4.57 5.16
C GLU A 14 -27.83 5.68 6.13
N LYS A 15 -27.43 6.93 5.89
CA LYS A 15 -27.88 8.11 6.65
C LYS A 15 -29.21 8.69 6.16
N GLY A 16 -29.88 8.05 5.19
CA GLY A 16 -31.13 8.52 4.60
C GLY A 16 -30.98 9.69 3.63
N GLY A 17 -29.77 9.99 3.19
CA GLY A 17 -29.48 11.05 2.22
C GLY A 17 -29.69 10.62 0.77
N LYS A 18 -29.64 11.58 -0.15
CA LYS A 18 -29.69 11.33 -1.60
C LYS A 18 -28.28 10.99 -2.11
N PRO A 19 -28.05 9.85 -2.78
CA PRO A 19 -26.75 9.51 -3.35
C PRO A 19 -26.36 10.46 -4.49
N ALA A 20 -25.06 10.63 -4.71
CA ALA A 20 -24.54 11.38 -5.84
C ALA A 20 -24.66 10.59 -7.15
N GLU A 21 -24.83 11.30 -8.26
CA GLU A 21 -24.87 10.76 -9.62
C GLU A 21 -23.53 11.05 -10.32
N ALA A 22 -22.99 10.06 -11.04
CA ALA A 22 -21.74 10.20 -11.78
C ALA A 22 -21.79 9.40 -13.09
N VAL A 23 -20.95 9.79 -14.04
CA VAL A 23 -20.77 9.10 -15.33
C VAL A 23 -19.32 8.65 -15.49
N PRO A 24 -19.05 7.48 -16.08
CA PRO A 24 -17.69 7.02 -16.33
C PRO A 24 -17.01 7.94 -17.35
N VAL A 25 -15.77 8.33 -17.07
CA VAL A 25 -14.93 9.14 -17.96
C VAL A 25 -13.72 8.32 -18.37
N LEU A 26 -13.44 8.24 -19.68
CA LEU A 26 -12.25 7.59 -20.20
C LEU A 26 -11.07 8.56 -20.20
N LEU A 27 -10.00 8.18 -19.51
CA LEU A 27 -8.76 8.95 -19.46
C LEU A 27 -7.66 8.22 -20.24
N GLY A 28 -6.78 8.98 -20.90
CA GLY A 28 -5.55 8.42 -21.49
C GLY A 28 -4.55 8.00 -20.42
N ILE A 29 -3.61 7.12 -20.76
CA ILE A 29 -2.65 6.52 -19.80
C ILE A 29 -1.85 7.57 -19.01
N THR A 30 -1.44 8.66 -19.65
CA THR A 30 -0.69 9.75 -19.02
C THR A 30 -1.53 10.46 -17.97
N LYS A 31 -2.77 10.82 -18.34
CA LYS A 31 -3.68 11.51 -17.43
C LYS A 31 -4.08 10.61 -16.26
N ALA A 32 -4.43 9.35 -16.53
CA ALA A 32 -4.71 8.37 -15.50
C ALA A 32 -3.54 8.17 -14.53
N SER A 33 -2.29 8.24 -15.00
CA SER A 33 -1.09 8.08 -14.16
C SER A 33 -0.78 9.30 -13.31
N LEU A 34 -1.12 10.51 -13.76
CA LEU A 34 -0.93 11.76 -12.99
C LEU A 34 -2.06 11.99 -11.98
N GLU A 35 -3.26 11.49 -12.25
CA GLU A 35 -4.45 11.62 -11.39
C GLU A 35 -4.56 10.52 -10.32
N THR A 36 -3.50 9.72 -10.11
CA THR A 36 -3.46 8.74 -9.02
C THR A 36 -3.49 9.43 -7.66
N ASP A 37 -4.11 8.78 -6.66
CA ASP A 37 -4.25 9.34 -5.31
C ASP A 37 -2.90 9.54 -4.61
N SER A 38 -1.89 8.73 -4.98
CA SER A 38 -0.54 8.87 -4.46
C SER A 38 0.23 9.97 -5.18
N PHE A 39 0.49 11.06 -4.46
CA PHE A 39 1.34 12.12 -5.00
C PHE A 39 2.80 11.67 -5.16
N ILE A 40 3.27 10.70 -4.37
CA ILE A 40 4.62 10.12 -4.50
C ILE A 40 4.72 9.39 -5.84
N SER A 41 3.76 8.52 -6.14
CA SER A 41 3.67 7.81 -7.41
C SER A 41 3.50 8.76 -8.59
N ALA A 42 2.61 9.76 -8.49
CA ALA A 42 2.40 10.76 -9.54
C ALA A 42 3.66 11.60 -9.82
N ALA A 43 4.31 12.12 -8.77
CA ALA A 43 5.50 12.97 -8.89
C ALA A 43 6.72 12.21 -9.43
N SER A 44 6.80 10.90 -9.18
CA SER A 44 7.83 10.02 -9.74
C SER A 44 7.64 9.69 -11.22
N PHE A 45 6.44 9.91 -11.75
CA PHE A 45 6.15 9.67 -13.16
C PHE A 45 6.59 10.86 -14.01
N GLN A 46 5.92 12.01 -13.86
CA GLN A 46 6.17 13.26 -14.59
C GLN A 46 5.67 14.48 -13.78
N ASP A 47 5.91 15.70 -14.27
CA ASP A 47 5.41 16.96 -13.69
C ASP A 47 5.73 17.17 -12.20
N THR A 48 6.88 16.68 -11.74
CA THR A 48 7.27 16.57 -10.32
C THR A 48 7.04 17.86 -9.51
N THR A 49 7.49 19.02 -10.02
CA THR A 49 7.33 20.31 -9.33
C THR A 49 5.87 20.69 -9.12
N ARG A 50 5.03 20.47 -10.14
CA ARG A 50 3.59 20.80 -10.08
C ARG A 50 2.90 19.90 -9.07
N VAL A 51 3.14 18.58 -9.16
CA VAL A 51 2.52 17.58 -8.27
C VAL A 51 2.88 17.83 -6.81
N LEU A 52 4.16 18.08 -6.51
CA LEU A 52 4.60 18.35 -5.13
C LEU A 52 4.05 19.67 -4.58
N THR A 53 3.93 20.70 -5.42
CA THR A 53 3.36 22.00 -5.02
C THR A 53 1.88 21.87 -4.67
N GLU A 54 1.10 21.17 -5.49
CA GLU A 54 -0.31 20.91 -5.23
C GLU A 54 -0.51 20.06 -3.97
N ALA A 55 0.30 19.01 -3.81
CA ALA A 55 0.25 18.15 -2.63
C ALA A 55 0.59 18.91 -1.33
N ALA A 56 1.62 19.76 -1.35
CA ALA A 56 2.00 20.58 -0.21
C ALA A 56 0.93 21.62 0.14
N THR A 57 0.33 22.27 -0.86
CA THR A 57 -0.72 23.28 -0.67
C THR A 57 -1.99 22.66 -0.07
N LEU A 58 -2.34 21.45 -0.48
CA LEU A 58 -3.51 20.73 0.02
C LEU A 58 -3.23 19.92 1.30
N GLY A 59 -1.98 19.85 1.76
CA GLY A 59 -1.57 19.00 2.87
C GLY A 59 -1.86 17.51 2.63
N LYS A 60 -1.68 17.03 1.39
CA LYS A 60 -1.97 15.63 1.04
C LYS A 60 -1.10 14.67 1.84
N VAL A 61 -1.70 13.58 2.30
CA VAL A 61 -1.02 12.47 2.97
C VAL A 61 -1.07 11.25 2.08
N ASP A 62 0.10 10.71 1.75
CA ASP A 62 0.21 9.46 0.99
C ASP A 62 0.03 8.25 1.92
N LYS A 63 -0.83 7.31 1.53
CA LYS A 63 -1.17 6.13 2.34
C LYS A 63 -0.32 4.90 2.01
N LEU A 64 0.61 5.00 1.05
CA LEU A 64 1.53 3.92 0.65
C LEU A 64 0.79 2.61 0.33
N ARG A 65 -0.34 2.71 -0.37
CA ARG A 65 -1.16 1.53 -0.75
C ARG A 65 -0.65 0.90 -2.04
N GLY A 66 0.08 1.65 -2.85
CA GLY A 66 0.52 1.26 -4.18
C GLY A 66 1.89 0.59 -4.20
N PHE A 67 2.23 0.05 -5.38
CA PHE A 67 3.51 -0.61 -5.60
C PHE A 67 4.68 0.39 -5.61
N LYS A 68 4.57 1.48 -6.39
CA LYS A 68 5.66 2.45 -6.58
C LYS A 68 6.03 3.19 -5.31
N GLU A 69 5.03 3.64 -4.54
CA GLU A 69 5.23 4.26 -3.22
C GLU A 69 6.10 3.38 -2.32
N ASN A 70 5.73 2.10 -2.17
CA ASN A 70 6.46 1.19 -1.30
C ASN A 70 7.88 0.90 -1.81
N VAL A 71 8.08 0.82 -3.13
CA VAL A 71 9.43 0.69 -3.71
C VAL A 71 10.29 1.90 -3.37
N ILE A 72 9.78 3.12 -3.54
CA ILE A 72 10.52 4.37 -3.26
C ILE A 72 10.88 4.47 -1.77
N MET A 73 9.97 4.07 -0.89
CA MET A 73 10.19 4.07 0.56
C MET A 73 11.07 2.92 1.05
N GLY A 74 11.37 1.92 0.22
CA GLY A 74 12.09 0.71 0.62
C GLY A 74 11.25 -0.26 1.48
N HIS A 75 9.92 -0.15 1.42
CA HIS A 75 9.00 -1.05 2.08
C HIS A 75 8.77 -2.32 1.25
N LEU A 76 8.26 -3.37 1.90
CA LEU A 76 7.79 -4.55 1.19
C LEU A 76 6.58 -4.17 0.32
N ILE A 77 6.68 -4.44 -0.98
CA ILE A 77 5.61 -4.20 -1.95
C ILE A 77 4.34 -4.99 -1.60
N PRO A 78 3.14 -4.43 -1.84
CA PRO A 78 1.87 -5.12 -1.61
C PRO A 78 1.57 -6.08 -2.78
N ALA A 79 2.45 -7.06 -3.01
CA ALA A 79 2.31 -8.07 -4.03
C ALA A 79 3.07 -9.34 -3.65
N GLY A 80 2.60 -10.49 -4.13
CA GLY A 80 3.25 -11.79 -3.86
C GLY A 80 3.42 -12.02 -2.35
N THR A 81 4.63 -12.34 -1.91
CA THR A 81 4.94 -12.57 -0.49
C THR A 81 4.72 -11.34 0.41
N GLY A 82 4.53 -10.15 -0.16
CA GLY A 82 4.17 -8.95 0.60
C GLY A 82 2.69 -8.83 0.97
N PHE A 83 1.81 -9.64 0.38
CA PHE A 83 0.42 -9.69 0.81
C PHE A 83 0.31 -10.17 2.27
N PRO A 84 -0.57 -9.56 3.09
CA PRO A 84 -0.76 -9.96 4.49
C PRO A 84 -1.02 -11.46 4.67
N GLU A 85 -1.81 -12.05 3.77
CA GLU A 85 -2.20 -13.46 3.78
C GLU A 85 -1.00 -14.39 3.65
N HIS A 86 0.00 -14.00 2.86
CA HIS A 86 1.22 -14.79 2.67
C HIS A 86 2.24 -14.59 3.79
N ARG A 87 2.25 -13.40 4.42
CA ARG A 87 3.13 -13.14 5.58
C ARG A 87 2.67 -13.80 6.86
N GLN A 88 1.37 -14.04 7.00
CA GLN A 88 0.77 -14.60 8.22
C GLN A 88 0.60 -16.12 8.17
N ILE A 89 1.20 -16.79 7.18
CA ILE A 89 1.18 -18.25 7.10
C ILE A 89 1.94 -18.82 8.30
N LYS A 90 1.21 -19.53 9.16
CA LYS A 90 1.80 -20.33 10.24
C LYS A 90 2.10 -21.73 9.69
N LEU A 91 3.38 -22.11 9.75
CA LEU A 91 3.78 -23.48 9.46
C LEU A 91 3.21 -24.40 10.54
N VAL A 92 2.49 -25.43 10.11
CA VAL A 92 2.03 -26.53 10.97
C VAL A 92 2.84 -27.75 10.60
N GLU A 93 3.73 -28.16 11.48
CA GLU A 93 4.50 -29.38 11.31
C GLU A 93 3.57 -30.59 11.49
N LYS A 94 3.55 -31.50 10.51
CA LYS A 94 2.67 -32.68 10.49
C LYS A 94 3.42 -34.01 10.71
N GLY A 95 4.63 -33.97 11.27
CA GLY A 95 5.44 -35.16 11.52
C GLY A 95 6.46 -34.94 12.63
N GLU A 96 7.13 -36.01 13.03
CA GLU A 96 8.27 -35.92 13.95
C GLU A 96 9.47 -35.28 13.22
N PRO A 97 10.22 -34.37 13.87
CA PRO A 97 11.40 -33.79 13.26
C PRO A 97 12.41 -34.89 12.93
N ILE A 98 12.82 -34.95 11.66
CA ILE A 98 13.84 -35.90 11.21
C ILE A 98 15.20 -35.30 11.56
N GLY A 99 15.76 -35.71 12.70
CA GLY A 99 17.10 -35.33 13.15
C GLY A 99 17.13 -34.84 14.60
N ALA A 100 18.28 -35.02 15.26
CA ALA A 100 18.52 -34.45 16.58
C ALA A 100 18.46 -32.91 16.50
N PRO A 101 17.97 -32.21 17.53
CA PRO A 101 17.99 -30.75 17.55
C PRO A 101 19.44 -30.31 17.41
N VAL A 102 19.73 -29.53 16.35
CA VAL A 102 20.98 -28.79 16.29
C VAL A 102 20.86 -27.75 17.39
N MET A 103 21.51 -28.02 18.52
CA MET A 103 21.72 -27.00 19.54
C MET A 103 22.51 -25.90 18.85
N GLU A 104 21.87 -24.76 18.59
CA GLU A 104 22.55 -23.55 18.20
C GLU A 104 23.41 -23.16 19.42
N GLU A 105 24.72 -23.45 19.37
CA GLU A 105 25.65 -22.92 20.36
C GLU A 105 25.49 -21.40 20.31
N ALA A 106 24.93 -20.84 21.38
CA ALA A 106 24.84 -19.40 21.53
C ALA A 106 26.25 -18.83 21.45
N GLU A 107 26.57 -18.15 20.36
CA GLU A 107 27.80 -17.36 20.27
C GLU A 107 27.83 -16.40 21.46
N PRO A 108 28.91 -16.36 22.26
CA PRO A 108 28.99 -15.45 23.38
C PRO A 108 28.92 -14.01 22.86
N GLN A 109 27.87 -13.29 23.24
CA GLN A 109 27.75 -11.87 22.96
C GLN A 109 28.97 -11.16 23.55
N PRO A 110 29.67 -10.31 22.77
CA PRO A 110 30.78 -9.53 23.32
C PRO A 110 30.23 -8.62 24.40
N ALA A 111 30.84 -8.69 25.60
CA ALA A 111 30.55 -7.79 26.70
C ALA A 111 30.82 -6.35 26.23
N ILE A 112 29.74 -5.58 26.08
CA ILE A 112 29.85 -4.15 25.81
C ILE A 112 30.28 -3.52 27.15
N GLY A 113 31.51 -3.02 27.19
CA GLY A 113 32.01 -2.13 28.24
C GLY A 113 31.66 -0.68 27.97
#